data_AF-A0A060BQ61-F1
#
_entry.id   AF-A0A060BQ61-F1
#
_cell.length_a   1.000
_cell.length_b   1.000
_cell.length_c   1.000
_cell.angle_alpha   90.00
_cell.angle_beta   90.00
_cell.angle_gamma   90.00
#
_symmetry.space_group_name_H-M   'P 1'
#
loop_
_entity.id
_entity.type
_entity.pdbx_description
1 polymer ?
#
loop_
_entity_poly.entity_id
_entity_poly.type
_entity_poly.pdbx_seq_one_letter_code
_entity_poly.pdbx_strand_id
1 'polypeptide(L)'
;MGICCAAAASSGTATLETALMKLPTVLVYRLASLTWWAAQRLVHVKYAGLPNLLVNREVTPELLQEKATSRGIAEHLSRWLEDEQC
;
A
#
# COMPACT_ATOMS: atom_id res chain seq x y z
N MET A 1 -12.08 -1.61 15.02
CA MET A 1 -12.65 -0.40 14.39
C MET A 1 -13.19 -0.83 13.05
N GLY A 2 -14.52 -1.02 12.96
CA GLY A 2 -15.21 -1.53 11.78
C GLY A 2 -15.82 -0.42 10.95
N ILE A 3 -14.99 0.43 10.35
CA ILE A 3 -15.45 1.47 9.42
C ILE A 3 -15.52 0.90 7.99
N CYS A 4 -14.52 0.08 7.65
CA CYS A 4 -14.38 -0.64 6.38
C CYS A 4 -13.67 -1.98 6.67
N CYS A 5 -13.82 -2.97 5.78
CA CYS A 5 -13.12 -4.25 5.89
C CYS A 5 -11.73 -4.24 5.26
N ALA A 6 -11.52 -3.39 4.25
CA ALA A 6 -10.25 -3.18 3.59
C ALA A 6 -10.13 -1.74 3.10
N ALA A 7 -8.91 -1.26 2.91
CA ALA A 7 -8.65 0.08 2.36
C ALA A 7 -7.58 0.06 1.27
N ALA A 8 -7.61 1.07 0.41
CA ALA A 8 -6.51 1.40 -0.49
C ALA A 8 -6.13 2.86 -0.24
N ALA A 9 -4.84 3.13 -0.09
CA ALA A 9 -4.33 4.45 0.23
C ALA A 9 -3.16 4.81 -0.67
N SER A 10 -3.09 6.07 -1.10
CA SER A 10 -1.94 6.62 -1.83
C SER A 10 -0.96 7.40 -0.94
N SER A 11 -1.32 7.69 0.31
CA SER A 11 -0.43 8.38 1.24
C SER A 11 0.20 7.40 2.22
N GLY A 12 1.52 7.48 2.39
CA GLY A 12 2.24 6.70 3.40
C GLY A 12 1.79 6.99 4.83
N THR A 13 1.31 8.21 5.14
CA THR A 13 0.77 8.54 6.47
C THR A 13 -0.58 7.87 6.72
N ALA A 14 -1.46 7.85 5.71
CA ALA A 14 -2.73 7.13 5.80
C ALA A 14 -2.52 5.62 5.93
N THR A 15 -1.49 5.07 5.27
CA THR A 15 -1.12 3.65 5.45
C THR A 15 -0.62 3.38 6.87
N LEU A 16 0.05 4.33 7.52
CA LEU A 16 0.47 4.20 8.92
C LEU A 16 -0.73 4.23 9.88
N GLU A 17 -1.64 5.18 9.71
CA GLU A 17 -2.85 5.27 10.52
C GLU A 17 -3.69 4.00 10.40
N THR A 18 -3.96 3.54 9.18
CA THR A 18 -4.70 2.30 8.94
C THR A 18 -3.99 1.06 9.51
N ALA A 19 -2.66 0.99 9.42
CA ALA A 19 -1.88 -0.07 10.07
C ALA A 19 -2.03 -0.05 11.61
N LEU A 20 -2.02 1.12 12.24
CA LEU A 20 -2.27 1.27 13.68
C LEU A 20 -3.68 0.83 14.07
N MET A 21 -4.66 1.05 13.18
CA MET A 21 -6.04 0.59 13.35
C MET A 21 -6.22 -0.91 13.07
N LYS A 22 -5.15 -1.62 12.69
CA LYS A 22 -5.19 -3.01 12.21
C LYS A 22 -6.12 -3.21 11.01
N LEU A 23 -6.30 -2.17 10.19
CA LEU A 23 -7.10 -2.23 8.97
C LEU A 23 -6.20 -2.68 7.81
N PRO A 24 -6.51 -3.81 7.14
CA PRO A 24 -5.72 -4.25 6.01
C PRO A 24 -5.82 -3.23 4.87
N THR A 25 -4.66 -2.75 4.42
CA THR A 25 -4.56 -1.62 3.50
C THR A 25 -3.56 -1.90 2.39
N VAL A 26 -3.93 -1.62 1.14
CA VAL A 26 -3.02 -1.64 -0.01
C VAL A 26 -2.46 -0.25 -0.23
N LEU A 27 -1.13 -0.11 -0.26
CA LEU A 27 -0.49 1.13 -0.70
C LEU A 27 -0.46 1.16 -2.22
N VAL A 28 -1.03 2.21 -2.83
CA VAL A 28 -1.10 2.37 -4.28
C VAL A 28 -0.48 3.69 -4.67
N TYR A 29 0.57 3.66 -5.49
CA TYR A 29 1.24 4.87 -5.93
C TYR A 29 1.60 4.80 -7.41
N ARG A 30 1.22 5.81 -8.18
CA ARG A 30 1.59 5.94 -9.60
C ARG A 30 2.05 7.36 -9.89
N LEU A 31 3.37 7.53 -9.97
CA LEU A 31 4.01 8.78 -10.37
C LEU A 31 4.07 8.97 -11.90
N ALA A 32 4.39 10.18 -12.35
CA ALA A 32 4.82 10.39 -13.72
C ALA A 32 6.17 9.69 -13.98
N SER A 33 6.41 9.19 -15.19
CA SER A 33 7.58 8.37 -15.52
C SER A 33 8.92 9.06 -15.22
N LEU A 34 9.01 10.37 -15.49
CA LEU A 34 10.20 11.16 -15.18
C LEU A 34 10.43 11.29 -13.67
N THR A 35 9.36 11.54 -12.91
CA THR A 35 9.41 11.62 -11.45
C THR A 35 9.78 10.28 -10.83
N TRP A 36 9.26 9.16 -11.36
CA TRP A 36 9.63 7.82 -10.92
C TRP A 36 11.10 7.51 -11.16
N TRP A 37 11.62 7.85 -12.34
CA TRP A 37 13.02 7.68 -12.66
C TRP A 37 13.94 8.46 -11.71
N ALA A 38 13.59 9.71 -11.40
CA ALA A 38 14.30 10.51 -10.42
C ALA A 38 14.18 9.90 -9.01
N ALA A 39 12.97 9.52 -8.58
CA ALA A 39 12.71 8.93 -7.27
C ALA A 39 13.52 7.65 -7.06
N GLN A 40 13.60 6.75 -8.05
CA GLN A 40 14.42 5.53 -7.99
C GLN A 40 15.91 5.81 -7.79
N ARG A 41 16.40 6.98 -8.23
CA ARG A 41 17.81 7.35 -8.14
C ARG A 41 18.16 8.14 -6.88
N LEU A 42 17.19 8.88 -6.33
CA LEU A 42 17.35 9.61 -5.07
C LEU A 42 17.03 8.73 -3.85
N VAL A 43 16.01 7.87 -3.95
CA VAL A 43 15.45 7.13 -2.83
C VAL A 43 15.94 5.68 -2.87
N HIS A 44 16.88 5.33 -1.98
CA HIS A 44 17.47 3.99 -1.87
C HIS A 44 16.78 3.11 -0.80
N VAL A 45 15.48 3.27 -0.62
CA VAL A 45 14.73 2.55 0.41
C VAL A 45 14.10 1.27 -0.17
N LYS A 46 14.03 0.21 0.65
CA LYS A 46 13.47 -1.09 0.23
C LYS A 46 11.95 -1.11 0.14
N TYR A 47 11.28 -0.23 0.87
CA TYR A 47 9.82 -0.14 0.96
C TYR A 47 9.39 1.33 0.85
N ALA A 48 8.30 1.62 0.14
CA ALA A 48 7.78 2.98 0.03
C ALA A 48 6.83 3.32 1.19
N GLY A 49 6.10 2.33 1.71
CA GLY A 49 5.14 2.52 2.79
C GLY A 49 5.81 2.68 4.16
N LEU A 50 5.36 3.66 4.94
CA LEU A 50 5.84 3.87 6.31
C LEU A 50 5.72 2.61 7.19
N PRO A 51 4.62 1.83 7.17
CA PRO A 51 4.53 0.60 7.98
C PRO A 51 5.63 -0.42 7.65
N ASN A 52 5.87 -0.65 6.36
CA ASN A 52 6.86 -1.62 5.90
C ASN A 52 8.29 -1.15 6.16
N LEU A 53 8.55 0.16 6.04
CA LEU A 53 9.83 0.78 6.40
C LEU A 53 10.14 0.60 7.89
N LEU A 54 9.17 0.86 8.76
CA LEU A 54 9.35 0.76 10.22
C LEU A 54 9.64 -0.66 10.69
N VAL A 55 8.94 -1.65 10.11
CA VAL A 55 9.10 -3.06 10.47
C VAL A 55 10.16 -3.77 9.60
N ASN A 56 10.71 -3.07 8.60
CA ASN A 56 11.68 -3.57 7.62
C ASN A 56 11.26 -4.90 6.96
N ARG A 57 9.95 -5.10 6.77
CA ARG A 57 9.34 -6.27 6.13
C ARG A 57 8.05 -5.86 5.43
N GLU A 58 7.63 -6.62 4.43
CA GLU A 58 6.33 -6.40 3.79
C GLU A 58 5.19 -6.84 4.71
N VAL A 59 4.54 -5.86 5.35
CA VAL A 59 3.34 -6.02 6.18
C VAL A 59 2.09 -5.64 5.39
N THR A 60 2.15 -4.56 4.61
CA THR A 60 1.09 -4.11 3.71
C THR A 60 1.55 -4.24 2.26
N PRO A 61 0.75 -4.79 1.34
CA PRO A 61 1.13 -4.90 -0.07
C PRO A 61 1.32 -3.51 -0.69
N GLU A 62 2.43 -3.34 -1.42
CA GLU A 62 2.78 -2.08 -2.10
C GLU A 62 2.70 -2.23 -3.61
N LEU A 63 1.68 -1.61 -4.20
CA LEU A 63 1.48 -1.54 -5.64
C LEU A 63 2.01 -0.20 -6.15
N LEU A 64 3.30 -0.21 -6.49
CA LEU A 64 4.01 0.95 -7.01
C LEU A 64 4.10 0.90 -8.54
N GLN A 65 3.86 2.04 -9.16
CA GLN A 65 4.15 2.31 -10.55
C GLN A 65 3.45 1.34 -11.52
N GLU A 66 4.18 0.51 -12.26
CA GLU A 66 3.62 -0.51 -13.16
C GLU A 66 2.82 -1.58 -12.41
N LYS A 67 3.08 -1.78 -11.11
CA LYS A 67 2.30 -2.69 -10.26
C LYS A 67 0.97 -2.09 -9.80
N ALA A 68 0.81 -0.76 -9.87
CA ALA A 68 -0.42 -0.03 -9.52
C ALA A 68 -1.51 -0.21 -10.59
N THR A 69 -1.87 -1.46 -10.86
CA THR A 69 -2.93 -1.83 -11.80
C THR A 69 -4.25 -2.02 -11.08
N SER A 70 -5.36 -1.70 -11.76
CA SER A 70 -6.71 -1.94 -11.23
C SER A 70 -6.91 -3.40 -10.82
N ARG A 71 -6.40 -4.33 -11.62
CA ARG A 71 -6.45 -5.77 -11.35
C ARG A 71 -5.68 -6.14 -10.07
N GLY A 72 -4.43 -5.68 -9.93
CA GLY A 72 -3.64 -5.97 -8.73
C GLY A 72 -4.28 -5.41 -7.47
N ILE A 73 -4.83 -4.20 -7.53
CA ILE A 73 -5.55 -3.59 -6.40
C ILE A 73 -6.77 -4.44 -6.04
N ALA A 74 -7.59 -4.80 -7.03
CA ALA A 74 -8.78 -5.62 -6.81
C ALA A 74 -8.43 -6.99 -6.22
N GLU A 75 -7.43 -7.69 -6.76
CA GLU A 75 -7.00 -9.00 -6.27
C GLU A 75 -6.56 -8.95 -4.80
N HIS A 76 -5.85 -7.90 -4.37
CA HIS A 76 -5.45 -7.75 -2.97
C HIS A 76 -6.64 -7.40 -2.06
N LEU A 77 -7.51 -6.48 -2.49
CA LEU A 77 -8.68 -6.07 -1.70
C LEU A 77 -9.71 -7.20 -1.58
N SER A 78 -10.00 -7.92 -2.67
CA SER A 78 -10.96 -9.02 -2.69
C SER A 78 -10.61 -10.10 -1.67
N ARG A 79 -9.33 -10.42 -1.49
CA ARG A 79 -8.90 -11.40 -0.48
C ARG A 79 -9.31 -11.04 0.95
N TRP A 80 -9.34 -9.76 1.28
CA TRP A 80 -9.75 -9.29 2.59
C TRP A 80 -11.26 -9.05 2.69
N LEU A 81 -11.91 -8.76 1.56
CA LEU A 81 -13.38 -8.61 1.49
C LEU A 81 -14.11 -9.96 1.51
N GLU A 82 -13.47 -11.02 1.02
CA GLU A 82 -14.00 -12.39 0.99
C GLU A 82 -13.74 -13.17 2.30
N ASP A 83 -12.91 -12.61 3.19
CA ASP A 83 -12.64 -13.22 4.50
C ASP A 83 -13.85 -13.00 5.42
N GLU A 84 -14.33 -14.05 6.10
CA GLU A 84 -15.54 -14.03 6.96
C GLU A 84 -15.46 -13.09 8.19
N GLN A 85 -14.31 -12.41 8.35
CA GLN A 85 -14.07 -11.43 9.42
C GLN A 85 -14.28 -9.98 8.96
N CYS A 86 -14.73 -9.80 7.72
CA CYS A 86 -15.65 -8.73 7.34
C CYS A 86 -17.08 -9.19 7.68
#